data_AF-A0A0R3PVY2-F1
#
_entry.id   AF-A0A0R3PVY2-F1
#
_cell.length_a   1.000
_cell.length_b   1.000
_cell.length_c   1.000
_cell.angle_alpha   90.00
_cell.angle_beta   90.00
_cell.angle_gamma   90.00
#
_symmetry.space_group_name_H-M   'P 1'
#
loop_
_entity.id
_entity.type
_entity.pdbx_description
1 polymer ?
#
loop_
_entity_poly.entity_id
_entity_poly.type
_entity_poly.pdbx_seq_one_letter_code
_entity_poly.pdbx_strand_id
1 'polypeptide(L)'
;MNGTEVEKCFNTSLSRPCQKCVVIQIVQHELLHVIGLWHEHMRYDRDKYVRVNYMNIRPGLGSQFDIISSKYSTVFNIPYDYTSVMHYGKTAFARRGTITMQTLDSRYTDVIGRQTDASLSDYQKVCNIYGCGVCNRRRMNSISNTEKTDLWKPNPMPDDSSLGESSCSKHSLYIYNTEPSYSLDEVILLTVTLISWSVPAH
;
A
#
# COMPACT_ATOMS: atom_id res chain seq x y z
N MET A 1 31.83 -20.33 5.86
CA MET A 1 31.41 -19.09 6.53
C MET A 1 30.51 -18.38 5.55
N ASN A 2 29.19 -18.55 5.71
CA ASN A 2 28.16 -18.09 4.78
C ASN A 2 27.78 -16.65 5.13
N GLY A 3 27.85 -15.77 4.14
CA GLY A 3 27.51 -14.37 4.29
C GLY A 3 26.00 -14.13 4.34
N THR A 4 25.59 -13.27 5.27
CA THR A 4 24.41 -12.42 5.16
C THR A 4 24.76 -11.08 5.79
N GLU A 5 25.24 -10.16 4.96
CA GLU A 5 25.65 -8.80 5.35
C GLU A 5 24.42 -7.89 5.54
N VAL A 6 23.44 -8.37 6.31
CA VAL A 6 22.34 -7.57 6.89
C VAL A 6 22.71 -7.13 8.33
N GLU A 7 23.89 -7.51 8.82
CA GLU A 7 24.41 -7.19 10.16
C GLU A 7 24.86 -5.73 10.37
N LYS A 8 24.71 -4.86 9.36
CA LYS A 8 25.09 -3.44 9.45
C LYS A 8 23.86 -2.55 9.61
N CYS A 9 23.09 -2.76 10.68
CA CYS A 9 22.37 -1.65 11.30
C CYS A 9 23.44 -0.62 11.69
N PHE A 10 23.55 0.43 10.87
CA PHE A 10 24.74 1.25 10.70
C PHE A 10 25.35 1.75 12.03
N ASN A 11 26.62 1.42 12.21
CA ASN A 11 27.45 1.68 13.37
C ASN A 11 27.87 3.15 13.38
N THR A 12 27.16 4.02 14.10
CA THR A 12 27.69 5.34 14.51
C THR A 12 27.42 5.59 15.99
N SER A 13 28.52 5.84 16.69
CA SER A 13 28.61 6.09 18.12
C SER A 13 28.03 7.46 18.49
N LEU A 14 26.70 7.58 18.58
CA LEU A 14 26.04 8.66 19.32
C LEU A 14 24.83 8.09 20.08
N SER A 15 24.76 8.46 21.36
CA SER A 15 23.94 7.89 22.42
C SER A 15 22.43 7.99 22.16
N ARG A 16 21.85 6.94 21.56
CA ARG A 16 20.53 6.32 21.79
C ARG A 16 20.18 5.52 20.53
N PRO A 17 20.38 4.19 20.47
CA PRO A 17 20.07 3.45 19.27
C PRO A 17 18.54 3.37 19.14
N CYS A 18 17.97 4.22 18.28
CA CYS A 18 16.67 3.94 17.66
C CYS A 18 16.86 2.76 16.70
N GLN A 19 17.14 1.57 17.24
CA GLN A 19 17.30 0.36 16.47
C GLN A 19 15.93 -0.27 16.24
N LYS A 20 15.04 0.49 15.60
CA LYS A 20 13.95 -0.14 14.87
C LYS A 20 14.57 -0.62 13.58
N CYS A 21 14.82 -1.92 13.47
CA CYS A 21 15.25 -2.52 12.21
C CYS A 21 14.23 -2.13 11.13
N VAL A 22 14.73 -1.76 9.94
CA VAL A 22 13.86 -1.54 8.79
C VAL A 22 13.27 -2.88 8.41
N VAL A 23 11.95 -3.00 8.55
CA VAL A 23 11.21 -4.22 8.27
C VAL A 23 10.67 -4.13 6.84
N ILE A 24 11.08 -5.05 5.96
CA ILE A 24 10.83 -4.95 4.51
C ILE A 24 9.34 -4.81 4.21
N GLN A 25 8.47 -5.58 4.87
CA GLN A 25 7.02 -5.49 4.64
C GLN A 25 6.43 -4.12 5.01
N ILE A 26 7.01 -3.42 6.00
CA ILE A 26 6.58 -2.08 6.36
C ILE A 26 6.99 -1.11 5.24
N VAL A 27 8.24 -1.19 4.77
CA VAL A 27 8.70 -0.35 3.67
C VAL A 27 7.85 -0.55 2.41
N GLN A 28 7.53 -1.80 2.09
CA GLN A 28 6.66 -2.10 0.95
C GLN A 28 5.24 -1.55 1.14
N HIS A 29 4.64 -1.71 2.32
CA HIS A 29 3.32 -1.17 2.64
C HIS A 29 3.28 0.34 2.44
N GLU A 30 4.24 1.07 3.03
CA GLU A 30 4.29 2.52 2.90
C GLU A 30 4.58 2.96 1.46
N LEU A 31 5.46 2.25 0.74
CA LEU A 31 5.73 2.55 -0.66
C LEU A 31 4.48 2.34 -1.54
N LEU A 32 3.68 1.31 -1.27
CA LEU A 32 2.43 1.07 -2.01
C LEU A 32 1.38 2.14 -1.73
N HIS A 33 1.33 2.71 -0.52
CA HIS A 33 0.55 3.91 -0.24
C HIS A 33 1.01 5.10 -1.08
N VAL A 34 2.32 5.35 -1.17
CA VAL A 34 2.88 6.44 -1.99
C VAL A 34 2.54 6.25 -3.47
N ILE A 35 2.53 5.01 -3.96
CA ILE A 35 2.13 4.68 -5.33
C ILE A 35 0.63 4.95 -5.58
N GLY A 36 -0.21 4.90 -4.54
CA GLY A 36 -1.64 5.19 -4.63
C GLY A 36 -2.56 4.03 -4.29
N LEU A 37 -2.07 3.00 -3.60
CA LEU A 37 -2.93 1.91 -3.09
C LEU A 37 -3.51 2.30 -1.72
N TRP A 38 -4.83 2.15 -1.59
CA TRP A 38 -5.51 2.14 -0.29
C TRP A 38 -5.37 0.78 0.37
N HIS A 39 -5.73 0.68 1.66
CA HIS A 39 -5.80 -0.62 2.32
C HIS A 39 -6.84 -1.54 1.65
N GLU A 40 -6.54 -2.84 1.60
CA GLU A 40 -7.38 -3.81 0.91
C GLU A 40 -8.78 -3.91 1.55
N HIS A 41 -8.89 -3.72 2.87
CA HIS A 41 -10.17 -3.67 3.59
C HIS A 41 -10.98 -2.39 3.33
N MET A 42 -10.43 -1.38 2.65
CA MET A 42 -11.16 -0.17 2.30
C MET A 42 -11.83 -0.21 0.92
N ARG A 43 -11.69 -1.31 0.17
CA ARG A 43 -12.34 -1.48 -1.14
C ARG A 43 -13.86 -1.29 -1.05
N TYR A 44 -14.47 -0.73 -2.09
CA TYR A 44 -15.93 -0.56 -2.18
C TYR A 44 -16.72 -1.88 -2.18
N ASP A 45 -16.08 -2.99 -2.51
CA ASP A 45 -16.68 -4.33 -2.49
C ASP A 45 -16.26 -5.18 -1.28
N ARG A 46 -15.56 -4.61 -0.29
CA ARG A 46 -14.97 -5.35 0.85
C ARG A 46 -15.99 -6.12 1.69
N ASP A 47 -17.22 -5.64 1.80
CA ASP A 47 -18.28 -6.29 2.60
C ASP A 47 -18.74 -7.65 2.01
N LYS A 48 -18.31 -8.00 0.79
CA LYS A 48 -18.48 -9.35 0.21
C LYS A 48 -17.45 -10.36 0.73
N TYR A 49 -16.40 -9.90 1.43
CA TYR A 49 -15.23 -10.69 1.78
C TYR A 49 -14.89 -10.63 3.26
N VAL A 50 -15.19 -9.51 3.93
CA VAL A 50 -14.94 -9.28 5.35
C VAL A 50 -16.15 -8.64 6.03
N ARG A 51 -16.24 -8.84 7.35
CA ARG A 51 -17.17 -8.17 8.24
C ARG A 51 -16.38 -7.35 9.25
N VAL A 52 -16.69 -6.07 9.36
CA VAL A 52 -16.11 -5.17 10.36
C VAL A 52 -17.06 -5.04 11.57
N ASN A 53 -16.56 -5.40 12.75
CA ASN A 53 -17.27 -5.30 14.01
C ASN A 53 -17.04 -3.92 14.63
N TYR A 54 -17.80 -2.91 14.20
CA TYR A 54 -17.61 -1.51 14.63
C TYR A 54 -17.68 -1.30 16.15
N MET A 55 -18.48 -2.09 16.87
CA MET A 55 -18.57 -2.06 18.35
C MET A 55 -17.26 -2.44 19.04
N ASN A 56 -16.41 -3.22 18.36
CA ASN A 56 -15.11 -3.67 18.86
C ASN A 56 -13.98 -2.69 18.54
N ILE A 57 -14.23 -1.64 17.76
CA ILE A 57 -13.24 -0.61 17.44
C ILE A 57 -13.06 0.31 18.67
N ARG A 58 -11.83 0.74 18.92
CA ARG A 58 -11.55 1.77 19.93
C ARG A 58 -12.24 3.09 19.56
N PRO A 59 -12.84 3.82 20.52
CA PRO A 59 -13.51 5.10 20.24
C PRO A 59 -12.63 6.07 19.46
N GLY A 60 -13.21 6.73 18.45
CA GLY A 60 -12.50 7.69 17.58
C GLY A 60 -11.74 7.10 16.40
N LEU A 61 -11.62 5.77 16.31
CA LEU A 61 -10.85 5.10 15.24
C LEU A 61 -11.74 4.42 14.18
N GLY A 62 -13.04 4.72 14.17
CA GLY A 62 -13.99 4.13 13.21
C GLY A 62 -13.64 4.43 11.75
N SER A 63 -13.10 5.62 11.47
CA SER A 63 -12.74 6.06 10.12
C SER A 63 -11.61 5.25 9.49
N GLN A 64 -10.83 4.51 10.28
CA GLN A 64 -9.80 3.59 9.78
C GLN A 64 -10.39 2.40 9.00
N PHE A 65 -11.70 2.21 9.07
CA PHE A 65 -12.44 1.18 8.37
C PHE A 65 -13.44 1.75 7.37
N ASP A 66 -13.33 3.03 6.99
CA ASP A 66 -14.20 3.60 5.97
C ASP A 66 -13.98 2.93 4.62
N ILE A 67 -15.04 2.87 3.82
CA ILE A 67 -14.98 2.39 2.44
C ILE A 67 -14.59 3.56 1.55
N ILE A 68 -13.59 3.36 0.67
CA ILE A 68 -13.32 4.29 -0.41
C ILE A 68 -14.32 4.02 -1.54
N SER A 69 -15.08 5.05 -1.92
CA SER A 69 -16.05 4.98 -3.01
C SER A 69 -15.41 4.53 -4.33
N SER A 70 -16.15 3.81 -5.15
CA SER A 70 -15.77 3.44 -6.53
C SER A 70 -15.57 4.66 -7.45
N LYS A 71 -15.99 5.86 -7.04
CA LYS A 71 -15.67 7.12 -7.74
C LYS A 71 -14.20 7.50 -7.61
N TYR A 72 -13.55 7.13 -6.50
CA TYR A 72 -12.18 7.51 -6.16
C TYR A 72 -11.23 6.31 -6.12
N SER A 73 -11.74 5.10 -6.34
CA SER A 73 -10.95 3.87 -6.30
C SER A 73 -11.45 2.87 -7.34
N THR A 74 -10.55 2.01 -7.80
CA THR A 74 -10.85 0.91 -8.72
C THR A 74 -10.16 -0.36 -8.23
N VAL A 75 -10.79 -1.51 -8.49
CA VAL A 75 -10.22 -2.83 -8.18
C VAL A 75 -9.49 -3.44 -9.37
N PHE A 76 -9.48 -2.77 -10.54
CA PHE A 76 -8.85 -3.25 -11.78
C PHE A 76 -9.30 -4.66 -12.21
N ASN A 77 -10.52 -5.06 -11.83
CA ASN A 77 -11.03 -6.42 -11.98
C ASN A 77 -10.14 -7.50 -11.33
N ILE A 78 -9.37 -7.13 -10.29
CA ILE A 78 -8.54 -8.02 -9.50
C ILE A 78 -9.36 -8.50 -8.29
N PRO A 79 -9.41 -9.82 -8.01
CA PRO A 79 -10.11 -10.37 -6.85
C PRO A 79 -9.63 -9.79 -5.52
N TYR A 80 -10.45 -9.90 -4.49
CA TYR A 80 -10.08 -9.52 -3.12
C TYR A 80 -8.93 -10.38 -2.61
N ASP A 81 -7.88 -9.74 -2.11
CA ASP A 81 -6.68 -10.45 -1.68
C ASP A 81 -6.50 -10.38 -0.16
N TYR A 82 -6.91 -11.45 0.53
CA TYR A 82 -6.66 -11.63 1.97
C TYR A 82 -5.17 -11.68 2.35
N THR A 83 -4.30 -11.89 1.36
CA THR A 83 -2.84 -11.96 1.50
C THR A 83 -2.12 -10.74 0.95
N SER A 84 -2.83 -9.65 0.68
CA SER A 84 -2.21 -8.36 0.34
C SER A 84 -1.46 -7.80 1.55
N VAL A 85 -0.27 -7.22 1.30
CA VAL A 85 0.47 -6.48 2.34
C VAL A 85 -0.27 -5.22 2.77
N MET A 86 -1.24 -4.77 1.98
CA MET A 86 -2.13 -3.64 2.28
C MET A 86 -3.35 -4.04 3.12
N HIS A 87 -3.50 -5.30 3.52
CA HIS A 87 -4.65 -5.75 4.31
C HIS A 87 -4.37 -5.65 5.83
N TYR A 88 -5.25 -5.00 6.58
CA TYR A 88 -5.16 -4.98 8.04
C TYR A 88 -5.38 -6.35 8.68
N GLY A 89 -4.77 -6.56 9.85
CA GLY A 89 -5.00 -7.76 10.66
C GLY A 89 -6.36 -7.75 11.38
N LYS A 90 -6.82 -8.93 11.81
CA LYS A 90 -8.11 -9.12 12.49
C LYS A 90 -8.30 -8.28 13.77
N THR A 91 -7.21 -7.90 14.44
CA THR A 91 -7.20 -7.11 15.70
C THR A 91 -6.83 -5.64 15.49
N ALA A 92 -6.73 -5.15 14.24
CA ALA A 92 -6.37 -3.76 13.98
C ALA A 92 -7.33 -2.81 14.71
N PHE A 93 -6.79 -1.88 15.50
CA PHE A 93 -7.57 -0.91 16.29
C PHE A 93 -8.66 -1.51 17.22
N ALA A 94 -8.55 -2.79 17.55
CA ALA A 94 -9.51 -3.47 18.41
C ALA A 94 -9.41 -3.04 19.86
N ARG A 95 -10.54 -3.14 20.57
CA ARG A 95 -10.56 -3.17 22.04
C ARG A 95 -9.79 -4.42 22.51
N ARG A 96 -9.22 -4.34 23.71
CA ARG A 96 -8.41 -5.44 24.26
C ARG A 96 -9.23 -6.74 24.30
N GLY A 97 -8.67 -7.80 23.72
CA GLY A 97 -9.27 -9.13 23.69
C GLY A 97 -10.38 -9.33 22.66
N THR A 98 -10.62 -8.36 21.77
CA THR A 98 -11.63 -8.49 20.70
C THR A 98 -10.98 -8.47 19.31
N ILE A 99 -11.77 -8.81 18.28
CA ILE A 99 -11.39 -8.66 16.87
C ILE A 99 -12.30 -7.61 16.21
N THR A 100 -11.73 -6.77 15.36
CA THR A 100 -12.44 -5.74 14.60
C THR A 100 -12.83 -6.23 13.22
N MET A 101 -12.10 -7.17 12.64
CA MET A 101 -12.35 -7.66 11.31
C MET A 101 -12.31 -9.18 11.26
N GLN A 102 -13.33 -9.77 10.63
CA GLN A 102 -13.45 -11.20 10.39
C GLN A 102 -13.66 -11.43 8.90
N THR A 103 -12.97 -12.40 8.31
CA THR A 103 -13.20 -12.79 6.91
C THR A 103 -14.47 -13.64 6.82
N LEU A 104 -15.24 -13.49 5.74
CA LEU A 104 -16.43 -14.33 5.52
C LEU A 104 -16.04 -15.79 5.22
N ASP A 105 -14.90 -15.98 4.57
CA ASP A 105 -14.22 -17.29 4.52
C ASP A 105 -13.30 -17.43 5.73
N SER A 106 -13.72 -18.23 6.71
CA SER A 106 -13.04 -18.38 8.00
C SER A 106 -11.59 -18.87 7.89
N ARG A 107 -11.20 -19.52 6.78
CA ARG A 107 -9.83 -19.98 6.53
C ARG A 107 -8.82 -18.84 6.49
N TYR A 108 -9.28 -17.61 6.19
CA TYR A 108 -8.42 -16.44 6.05
C TYR A 108 -8.41 -15.50 7.26
N THR A 109 -9.24 -15.74 8.29
CA THR A 109 -9.35 -14.81 9.43
C THR A 109 -8.03 -14.68 10.19
N ASP A 110 -7.27 -15.77 10.29
CA ASP A 110 -5.95 -15.81 10.94
C ASP A 110 -4.78 -15.52 9.97
N VAL A 111 -5.08 -15.27 8.69
CA VAL A 111 -4.11 -15.02 7.62
C VAL A 111 -3.92 -13.53 7.38
N ILE A 112 -5.00 -12.74 7.43
CA ILE A 112 -4.97 -11.30 7.14
C ILE A 112 -4.03 -10.53 8.09
N GLY A 113 -3.27 -9.59 7.54
CA GLY A 113 -2.35 -8.71 8.28
C GLY A 113 -1.08 -9.38 8.83
N ARG A 114 -0.67 -10.52 8.26
CA ARG A 114 0.54 -11.28 8.65
C ARG A 114 1.56 -11.43 7.52
N GLN A 115 1.36 -10.69 6.44
CA GLN A 115 2.15 -10.78 5.21
C GLN A 115 3.54 -10.20 5.43
N THR A 116 4.55 -10.85 4.84
CA THR A 116 5.96 -10.41 4.88
C THR A 116 6.44 -9.85 3.55
N ASP A 117 5.61 -9.89 2.52
CA ASP A 117 5.93 -9.41 1.17
C ASP A 117 4.65 -8.96 0.46
N ALA A 118 4.80 -8.16 -0.59
CA ALA A 118 3.70 -7.76 -1.46
C ALA A 118 3.16 -8.97 -2.26
N SER A 119 1.85 -9.06 -2.34
CA SER A 119 1.18 -10.14 -3.07
C SER A 119 1.27 -9.94 -4.59
N LEU A 120 0.95 -10.99 -5.36
CA LEU A 120 0.80 -10.86 -6.81
C LEU A 120 -0.26 -9.81 -7.19
N SER A 121 -1.35 -9.71 -6.40
CA SER A 121 -2.42 -8.74 -6.60
C SER A 121 -1.91 -7.30 -6.43
N ASP A 122 -1.05 -7.05 -5.43
CA ASP A 122 -0.46 -5.73 -5.18
C ASP A 122 0.37 -5.29 -6.39
N TYR A 123 1.25 -6.16 -6.90
CA TYR A 123 2.01 -5.87 -8.12
C TYR A 123 1.10 -5.61 -9.33
N GLN A 124 0.06 -6.42 -9.51
CA GLN A 124 -0.89 -6.24 -10.62
C GLN A 124 -1.63 -4.90 -10.55
N LYS A 125 -2.03 -4.45 -9.36
CA LYS A 125 -2.65 -3.12 -9.16
C LYS A 125 -1.69 -2.02 -9.57
N VAL A 126 -0.43 -2.07 -9.10
CA VAL A 126 0.61 -1.12 -9.48
C VAL A 126 0.82 -1.10 -10.99
N CYS A 127 0.94 -2.27 -11.62
CA CYS A 127 1.11 -2.37 -13.06
C CYS A 127 -0.08 -1.80 -13.85
N ASN A 128 -1.31 -1.96 -13.35
CA ASN A 128 -2.50 -1.36 -13.95
C ASN A 128 -2.52 0.17 -13.79
N ILE A 129 -2.10 0.70 -12.65
CA ILE A 129 -1.98 2.15 -12.40
C ILE A 129 -1.02 2.78 -13.41
N TYR A 130 0.15 2.16 -13.64
CA TYR A 130 1.19 2.71 -14.52
C TYR A 130 1.14 2.21 -15.98
N GLY A 131 0.20 1.32 -16.32
CA GLY A 131 0.04 0.79 -17.68
C GLY A 131 1.22 -0.06 -18.16
N CYS A 132 1.81 -0.88 -17.29
CA CYS A 132 2.96 -1.71 -17.64
C CYS A 132 2.58 -2.80 -18.66
N GLY A 133 3.37 -2.97 -19.73
CA GLY A 133 3.16 -4.05 -20.71
C GLY A 133 3.51 -5.45 -20.20
N VAL A 134 4.39 -5.52 -19.19
CA VAL A 134 4.80 -6.75 -18.51
C VAL A 134 4.74 -6.51 -17.00
N CYS A 135 4.09 -7.41 -16.28
CA CYS A 135 3.98 -7.36 -14.82
C CYS A 135 4.38 -8.72 -14.24
N ASN A 136 5.34 -8.73 -13.31
CA ASN A 136 5.88 -9.96 -12.70
C ASN A 136 6.17 -11.08 -13.74
N ARG A 137 6.92 -10.73 -14.80
CA ARG A 137 7.28 -11.61 -15.93
C ARG A 137 6.10 -12.18 -16.74
N ARG A 138 4.90 -11.63 -16.61
CA ARG A 138 3.72 -11.97 -17.43
C ARG A 138 3.31 -10.78 -18.28
N ARG A 139 2.96 -11.00 -19.55
CA ARG A 139 2.38 -9.94 -20.39
C ARG A 139 0.98 -9.59 -19.86
N MET A 140 0.68 -8.31 -19.75
CA MET A 140 -0.66 -7.85 -19.42
C MET A 140 -1.51 -7.78 -20.68
N ASN A 141 -2.65 -8.47 -20.70
CA ASN A 141 -3.64 -8.27 -21.75
C ASN A 141 -4.27 -6.89 -21.55
N SER A 142 -4.25 -6.05 -22.58
CA SER A 142 -4.88 -4.74 -22.55
C SER A 142 -6.33 -4.88 -22.10
N ILE A 143 -6.67 -4.38 -20.91
CA ILE A 143 -8.07 -4.15 -20.54
C ILE A 143 -8.64 -3.27 -21.67
N SER A 144 -9.69 -3.76 -22.34
CA SER A 144 -10.36 -3.05 -23.43
C SER A 144 -10.66 -1.63 -22.97
N ASN A 145 -10.36 -0.64 -23.82
CA ASN A 145 -10.45 0.80 -23.56
C ASN A 145 -11.86 1.31 -23.14
N THR A 146 -12.83 0.45 -22.88
CA THR A 146 -14.19 0.76 -22.46
C THR A 146 -14.35 1.04 -20.96
N GLU A 147 -13.37 0.69 -20.12
CA GLU A 147 -13.37 1.05 -18.68
C GLU A 147 -12.29 2.07 -18.28
N LYS A 148 -11.54 2.61 -19.26
CA LYS A 148 -10.73 3.82 -19.03
C LYS A 148 -11.64 5.04 -19.12
N THR A 149 -12.51 5.24 -18.14
CA THR A 149 -12.97 6.61 -17.87
C THR A 149 -11.76 7.35 -17.34
N ASP A 150 -11.28 8.30 -18.14
CA ASP A 150 -10.19 9.22 -17.87
C ASP A 150 -10.31 9.87 -16.48
N LEU A 151 -9.79 9.23 -15.45
CA LEU A 151 -9.66 9.81 -14.10
C LEU A 151 -8.31 10.52 -13.91
N TRP A 152 -7.44 10.50 -14.93
CA TRP A 152 -6.20 11.28 -14.97
C TRP A 152 -5.72 11.50 -16.41
N LYS A 153 -5.97 12.68 -16.99
CA LYS A 153 -5.24 13.15 -18.20
C LYS A 153 -4.29 14.28 -17.80
N PRO A 154 -2.98 14.04 -17.70
CA PRO A 154 -2.02 15.13 -17.68
C PRO A 154 -1.88 15.69 -19.11
N ASN A 155 -1.74 17.02 -19.24
CA ASN A 155 -1.49 17.68 -20.51
C ASN A 155 -0.22 17.13 -21.19
N PRO A 156 -0.16 17.01 -22.52
CA PRO A 156 1.03 16.56 -23.22
C PRO A 156 2.15 17.62 -23.13
N MET A 157 3.34 17.20 -22.66
CA MET A 157 4.57 18.00 -22.69
C MET A 157 5.35 17.77 -24.01
N PRO A 158 6.23 18.71 -24.40
CA PRO A 158 6.92 18.67 -25.68
C PRO A 158 8.00 17.58 -25.73
N ASP A 159 8.17 17.01 -26.92
CA ASP A 159 9.02 15.87 -27.26
C ASP A 159 10.52 16.23 -27.19
N ASP A 160 11.31 15.49 -26.40
CA ASP A 160 12.78 15.51 -26.44
C ASP A 160 13.28 14.10 -26.78
N SER A 161 13.77 13.98 -28.01
CA SER A 161 14.05 12.74 -28.74
C SER A 161 15.47 12.19 -28.54
N SER A 162 16.06 12.35 -27.34
CA SER A 162 17.49 12.10 -27.14
C SER A 162 17.89 10.99 -26.14
N LEU A 163 16.96 10.15 -25.63
CA LEU A 163 17.33 9.04 -24.74
C LEU A 163 16.70 7.71 -25.15
N GLY A 164 17.53 6.82 -25.69
CA GLY A 164 17.20 5.44 -26.01
C GLY A 164 17.29 4.50 -24.81
N GLU A 165 16.40 3.50 -24.86
CA GLU A 165 16.37 2.18 -24.20
C GLU A 165 15.55 1.90 -22.92
N SER A 166 14.72 0.85 -23.08
CA SER A 166 13.88 0.06 -22.17
C SER A 166 12.63 0.72 -21.55
N SER A 167 11.51 0.48 -22.27
CA SER A 167 10.14 0.97 -22.08
C SER A 167 9.49 0.55 -20.75
N CYS A 168 9.65 1.38 -19.72
CA CYS A 168 8.52 1.94 -19.00
C CYS A 168 8.38 3.37 -19.53
N SER A 169 7.30 3.70 -20.23
CA SER A 169 7.10 5.06 -20.74
C SER A 169 7.29 6.05 -19.59
N LYS A 170 8.17 7.05 -19.79
CA LYS A 170 8.50 8.09 -18.81
C LYS A 170 7.23 8.83 -18.35
N HIS A 171 6.56 8.30 -17.33
CA HIS A 171 5.79 9.12 -16.41
C HIS A 171 6.71 9.40 -15.23
N SER A 172 7.35 10.57 -15.25
CA SER A 172 7.93 11.13 -14.05
C SER A 172 6.82 11.28 -13.02
N LEU A 173 7.04 10.72 -11.83
CA LEU A 173 6.18 10.85 -10.67
C LEU A 173 6.21 12.33 -10.22
N TYR A 174 5.25 13.13 -10.71
CA TYR A 174 5.03 14.47 -10.19
C TYR A 174 4.13 14.36 -8.97
N ILE A 175 4.75 14.38 -7.79
CA ILE A 175 4.06 14.65 -6.53
C ILE A 175 3.57 16.10 -6.64
N TYR A 176 2.26 16.30 -6.73
CA TYR A 176 1.69 17.65 -6.69
C TYR A 176 1.93 18.22 -5.31
N ASN A 177 2.89 19.13 -5.22
CA ASN A 177 3.08 20.04 -4.10
C ASN A 177 1.79 20.85 -3.91
N THR A 178 0.98 20.48 -2.94
CA THR A 178 0.28 21.49 -2.14
C THR A 178 1.31 21.98 -1.13
N GLU A 179 2.00 23.06 -1.47
CA GLU A 179 2.92 23.83 -0.62
C GLU A 179 2.33 24.09 0.79
N PRO A 180 3.17 24.23 1.85
CA PRO A 180 4.56 24.62 1.78
C PRO A 180 5.52 23.43 1.75
N SER A 181 6.57 23.61 0.95
CA SER A 181 7.80 22.84 0.84
C SER A 181 8.12 21.91 2.03
N TYR A 182 7.80 20.64 1.89
CA TYR A 182 8.35 19.58 2.73
C TYR A 182 9.18 18.65 1.85
N SER A 183 10.41 18.38 2.28
CA SER A 183 11.28 17.40 1.62
C SER A 183 10.63 16.01 1.63
N LEU A 184 11.02 15.13 0.69
CA LEU A 184 10.59 13.72 0.70
C LEU A 184 10.85 13.05 2.06
N ASP A 185 11.91 13.45 2.74
CA ASP A 185 12.23 13.02 4.10
C ASP A 185 11.18 13.49 5.12
N GLU A 186 10.65 14.71 4.99
CA GLU A 186 9.57 15.23 5.83
C GLU A 186 8.21 14.61 5.52
N VAL A 187 7.92 14.22 4.27
CA VAL A 187 6.70 13.48 3.94
C VAL A 187 6.76 12.07 4.51
N ILE A 188 7.91 11.39 4.38
CA ILE A 188 8.15 10.09 5.00
C ILE A 188 8.12 10.21 6.53
N LEU A 189 8.71 11.26 7.11
CA LEU A 189 8.59 11.51 8.54
C LEU A 189 7.15 11.81 8.93
N LEU A 190 6.37 12.58 8.19
CA LEU A 190 4.98 12.89 8.54
C LEU A 190 4.07 11.66 8.42
N THR A 191 4.23 10.82 7.39
CA THR A 191 3.52 9.54 7.30
C THR A 191 3.98 8.60 8.42
N VAL A 192 5.28 8.45 8.66
CA VAL A 192 5.81 7.62 9.76
C VAL A 192 5.44 8.18 11.14
N THR A 193 5.28 9.49 11.32
CA THR A 193 4.93 10.14 12.60
C THR A 193 3.43 10.06 12.87
N LEU A 194 2.59 10.16 11.84
CA LEU A 194 1.15 9.88 11.93
C LEU A 194 0.87 8.38 12.10
N ILE A 195 1.70 7.51 11.53
CA ILE A 195 1.59 6.04 11.64
C ILE A 195 2.29 5.48 12.89
N SER A 196 3.20 6.21 13.54
CA SER A 196 3.78 5.79 14.83
C SER A 196 2.83 5.95 16.02
N TRP A 197 1.65 6.56 15.83
CA TRP A 197 0.49 6.40 16.71
C TRP A 197 -0.31 5.10 16.46
N SER A 198 -0.02 4.40 15.36
CA SER A 198 -0.73 3.20 14.89
C SER A 198 -0.03 1.87 15.25
N VAL A 199 1.12 1.91 15.92
CA VAL A 199 1.83 0.72 16.42
C VAL A 199 2.04 0.86 17.93
N PRO A 200 1.18 0.27 18.79
CA PRO A 200 1.54 0.08 20.19
C PRO A 200 2.74 -0.87 20.23
N ALA A 201 3.80 -0.47 20.92
CA ALA A 201 4.81 -1.40 21.39
C ALA A 201 4.13 -2.51 22.20
N HIS A 202 4.58 -3.76 21.99
CA HIS A 202 4.21 -4.90 22.82
C HIS A 202 4.55 -4.67 24.29
#